data_AF-A0A9N8J1G2-F1
#
_entry.id   AF-A0A9N8J1G2-F1
#
_cell.length_a   1.000
_cell.length_b   1.000
_cell.length_c   1.000
_cell.angle_alpha   90.00
_cell.angle_beta   90.00
_cell.angle_gamma   90.00
#
_symmetry.space_group_name_H-M   'P 1'
#
loop_
_entity.id
_entity.type
_entity.pdbx_description
1 polymer ?
#
loop_
_entity_poly.entity_id
_entity_poly.type
_entity_poly.pdbx_seq_one_letter_code
_entity_poly.pdbx_strand_id
1 'polypeptide(L)'
;MNIDRNNERGFDKGLIVEWENNDGVNFAIALARITGWLLHVDWFGKTQDDLPENMKSLRVYVGTDANLAIDFKGIHNLQEFYNNTITPIVIKRANGQGGVVTRYYSEDDLKSLPLRVKADENKIKIAEKAILNNLDFLESIPKRLNPKIPAHLAGKFSFGWCMVFAHAKQELEKLPAMSIIATKYTEEFSGTPLGYCHTVNIHPDGEGEDVWGKQPLINILARYGVDKYSLSTEDHLKNTERLMKNSPEKYKYAYNLAVDMIRNS
;
A
#
# COMPACT_ATOMS: atom_id res chain seq x y z
N MET A 1 31.49 -14.69 -5.03
CA MET A 1 31.73 -13.40 -4.36
C MET A 1 30.78 -13.31 -3.19
N ASN A 2 31.30 -13.35 -1.97
CA ASN A 2 30.50 -13.13 -0.76
C ASN A 2 30.17 -11.64 -0.68
N ILE A 3 28.94 -11.27 -1.03
CA ILE A 3 28.39 -9.97 -0.72
C ILE A 3 28.15 -9.97 0.78
N ASP A 4 28.92 -9.14 1.48
CA ASP A 4 28.80 -8.91 2.90
C ASP A 4 27.35 -8.46 3.18
N ARG A 5 26.55 -9.31 3.84
CA ARG A 5 25.12 -9.07 4.13
C ARG A 5 24.89 -7.91 5.12
N ASN A 6 25.95 -7.21 5.51
CA ASN A 6 25.95 -6.12 6.49
C ASN A 6 26.27 -4.73 5.90
N ASN A 7 26.31 -4.59 4.57
CA ASN A 7 26.35 -3.27 3.92
C ASN A 7 24.92 -2.84 3.57
N GLU A 8 24.13 -2.54 4.61
CA GLU A 8 22.74 -2.08 4.56
C GLU A 8 22.65 -0.76 3.76
N ARG A 9 22.55 -0.92 2.44
CA ARG A 9 22.28 0.08 1.38
C ARG A 9 23.02 1.42 1.44
N GLY A 10 24.08 1.56 2.22
CA GLY A 10 24.91 2.77 2.26
C GLY A 10 24.50 3.81 3.30
N PHE A 11 23.61 3.47 4.26
CA PHE A 11 23.30 4.38 5.37
C PHE A 11 24.33 4.28 6.51
N ASP A 12 24.47 5.38 7.27
CA ASP A 12 25.30 5.40 8.47
C ASP A 12 24.80 4.38 9.50
N LYS A 13 25.70 3.59 10.07
CA LYS A 13 25.36 2.51 11.02
C LYS A 13 24.68 3.04 12.29
N GLY A 14 25.06 4.23 12.75
CA GLY A 14 24.44 4.88 13.90
C GLY A 14 22.98 5.22 13.62
N LEU A 15 22.69 5.72 12.41
CA LEU A 15 21.32 5.99 11.97
C LEU A 15 20.48 4.72 11.86
N ILE A 16 21.04 3.63 11.32
CA ILE A 16 20.32 2.36 11.22
C ILE A 16 19.93 1.83 12.61
N VAL A 17 20.86 1.84 13.56
CA VAL A 17 20.59 1.43 14.95
C VAL A 17 19.50 2.31 15.57
N GLU A 18 19.56 3.63 15.32
CA GLU A 18 18.51 4.54 15.78
C GLU A 18 17.15 4.20 15.16
N TRP A 19 17.07 4.01 13.84
CA TRP A 19 15.81 3.73 13.17
C TRP A 19 15.24 2.37 13.58
N GLU A 20 16.08 1.37 13.85
CA GLU A 20 15.65 0.07 14.40
C GLU A 20 15.06 0.21 15.80
N ASN A 21 15.69 1.01 16.66
CA ASN A 21 15.18 1.30 17.99
C ASN A 21 13.88 2.13 17.97
N ASN A 22 13.61 2.83 16.87
CA ASN A 22 12.43 3.68 16.67
C ASN A 22 11.37 3.06 15.76
N ASP A 23 11.41 1.73 15.54
CA ASP A 23 10.46 0.98 14.70
C ASP A 23 10.32 1.50 13.26
N GLY A 24 11.34 2.21 12.76
CA GLY A 24 11.32 2.82 11.43
C GLY A 24 10.40 4.03 11.28
N VAL A 25 9.73 4.51 12.33
CA VAL A 25 8.72 5.59 12.27
C VAL A 25 9.23 6.81 11.52
N ASN A 26 10.35 7.38 11.97
CA ASN A 26 10.87 8.63 11.39
C ASN A 26 11.42 8.42 9.96
N PHE A 27 12.05 7.27 9.70
CA PHE A 27 12.54 6.92 8.37
C PHE A 27 11.40 6.74 7.37
N ALA A 28 10.35 6.02 7.76
CA ALA A 28 9.19 5.77 6.90
C ALA A 28 8.47 7.06 6.54
N ILE A 29 8.27 7.98 7.51
CA ILE A 29 7.67 9.30 7.24
C ILE A 29 8.54 10.10 6.27
N ALA A 30 9.85 10.18 6.53
CA ALA A 30 10.78 10.85 5.62
C ALA A 30 10.71 10.26 4.20
N LEU A 31 10.73 8.94 4.08
CA LEU A 31 10.68 8.26 2.79
C LEU A 31 9.34 8.47 2.08
N ALA A 32 8.23 8.44 2.81
CA ALA A 32 6.90 8.69 2.25
C ALA A 32 6.74 10.13 1.75
N ARG A 33 7.32 11.11 2.44
CA ARG A 33 7.36 12.51 1.96
C ARG A 33 8.15 12.65 0.67
N ILE A 34 9.28 11.95 0.55
CA ILE A 34 10.15 12.01 -0.64
C ILE A 34 9.53 11.28 -1.84
N THR A 35 8.99 10.08 -1.62
CA THR A 35 8.55 9.19 -2.70
C THR A 35 7.06 9.27 -3.00
N GLY A 36 6.28 9.82 -2.06
CA GLY A 36 4.83 9.86 -2.13
C GLY A 36 4.16 8.50 -2.02
N TRP A 37 4.85 7.44 -1.53
CA TRP A 37 4.30 6.09 -1.34
C TRP A 37 3.55 5.90 0.00
N LEU A 38 2.96 4.72 0.21
CA LEU A 38 2.08 4.43 1.35
C LEU A 38 2.84 4.28 2.66
N LEU A 39 2.39 4.94 3.73
CA LEU A 39 2.85 4.65 5.09
C LEU A 39 2.10 3.44 5.63
N HIS A 40 2.81 2.32 5.77
CA HIS A 40 2.29 1.10 6.38
C HIS A 40 2.71 1.00 7.84
N VAL A 41 1.81 0.46 8.66
CA VAL A 41 2.09 0.03 10.02
C VAL A 41 1.61 -1.41 10.16
N ASP A 42 2.53 -2.27 10.58
CA ASP A 42 2.18 -3.63 11.02
C ASP A 42 1.79 -3.61 12.49
N TRP A 43 0.65 -4.20 12.78
CA TRP A 43 0.06 -4.33 14.10
C TRP A 43 -0.02 -5.79 14.51
N PHE A 44 0.18 -6.08 15.79
CA PHE A 44 -0.18 -7.36 16.37
C PHE A 44 -1.47 -7.21 17.18
N GLY A 45 -2.51 -7.94 16.80
CA GLY A 45 -3.83 -7.94 17.41
C GLY A 45 -4.39 -9.35 17.61
N LYS A 46 -5.52 -9.45 18.30
CA LYS A 46 -6.25 -10.72 18.45
C LYS A 46 -7.11 -11.01 17.23
N THR A 47 -7.68 -9.96 16.64
CA THR A 47 -8.55 -10.04 15.46
C THR A 47 -8.13 -9.02 14.40
N GLN A 48 -8.58 -9.22 13.16
CA GLN A 48 -8.29 -8.28 12.06
C GLN A 48 -9.00 -6.93 12.22
N ASP A 49 -10.11 -6.92 12.97
CA ASP A 49 -10.98 -5.75 13.16
C ASP A 49 -10.66 -4.96 14.43
N ASP A 50 -9.64 -5.38 15.19
CA ASP A 50 -9.24 -4.69 16.42
C ASP A 50 -8.91 -3.20 16.13
N LEU A 51 -9.26 -2.31 17.05
CA LEU A 51 -8.87 -0.90 16.95
C LEU A 51 -7.37 -0.75 17.28
N PRO A 52 -6.65 0.23 16.68
CA PRO A 52 -5.22 0.42 16.92
C PRO A 52 -4.82 0.51 18.39
N GLU A 53 -5.65 1.13 19.24
CA GLU A 53 -5.48 1.23 20.70
C GLU A 53 -5.46 -0.12 21.43
N ASN A 54 -6.01 -1.17 20.81
CA ASN A 54 -6.01 -2.53 21.35
C ASN A 54 -4.90 -3.41 20.74
N MET A 55 -4.06 -2.84 19.88
CA MET A 55 -3.01 -3.57 19.17
C MET A 55 -1.62 -3.06 19.53
N LYS A 56 -0.60 -3.90 19.28
CA LYS A 56 0.80 -3.54 19.45
C LYS A 56 1.40 -3.15 18.10
N SER A 57 1.87 -1.92 17.95
CA SER A 57 2.61 -1.50 16.76
C SER A 57 3.95 -2.25 16.67
N LEU A 58 4.29 -2.76 15.48
CA LEU A 58 5.51 -3.55 15.25
C LEU A 58 6.56 -2.76 14.48
N ARG A 59 6.23 -2.36 13.24
CA ARG A 59 7.13 -1.70 12.29
C ARG A 59 6.33 -0.70 11.47
N VAL A 60 6.94 0.46 11.21
CA VAL A 60 6.44 1.44 10.25
C VAL A 60 7.40 1.46 9.06
N TYR A 61 6.86 1.36 7.85
CA TYR A 61 7.63 1.26 6.61
C TYR A 61 6.81 1.84 5.44
N VAL A 62 7.44 1.94 4.27
CA VAL A 62 6.79 2.39 3.05
C VAL A 62 6.37 1.20 2.20
N GLY A 63 5.10 1.12 1.83
CA GLY A 63 4.58 0.15 0.88
C GLY A 63 4.36 0.77 -0.51
N THR A 64 4.52 -0.03 -1.55
CA THR A 64 4.14 0.36 -2.92
C THR A 64 2.75 -0.19 -3.29
N ASP A 65 2.28 0.10 -4.49
CA ASP A 65 1.10 -0.56 -5.08
C ASP A 65 1.39 -2.00 -5.55
N ALA A 66 2.66 -2.38 -5.58
CA ALA A 66 3.12 -3.75 -5.77
C ALA A 66 3.45 -4.44 -4.43
N ASN A 67 3.84 -5.72 -4.51
CA ASN A 67 4.20 -6.57 -3.38
C ASN A 67 5.58 -6.22 -2.76
N LEU A 68 5.84 -4.93 -2.46
CA LEU A 68 7.11 -4.43 -1.93
C LEU A 68 6.92 -3.66 -0.61
N ALA A 69 7.81 -3.94 0.34
CA ALA A 69 8.06 -3.15 1.54
C ALA A 69 9.44 -2.47 1.42
N ILE A 70 9.49 -1.20 1.80
CA ILE A 70 10.69 -0.37 1.74
C ILE A 70 10.94 0.22 3.11
N ASP A 71 12.10 -0.10 3.69
CA ASP A 71 12.62 0.55 4.87
C ASP A 71 14.14 0.77 4.75
N PHE A 72 14.78 1.13 5.86
CA PHE A 72 16.22 1.40 5.89
C PHE A 72 17.10 0.15 5.74
N LYS A 73 16.54 -1.06 5.84
CA LYS A 73 17.24 -2.32 5.53
C LYS A 73 17.19 -2.62 4.02
N GLY A 74 16.22 -2.04 3.31
CA GLY A 74 16.18 -2.04 1.87
C GLY A 74 14.76 -2.19 1.30
N ILE A 75 14.72 -2.61 0.04
CA ILE A 75 13.51 -2.98 -0.68
C ILE A 75 13.39 -4.50 -0.65
N HIS A 76 12.29 -5.00 -0.10
CA HIS A 76 12.00 -6.42 0.04
C HIS A 76 10.62 -6.71 -0.51
N ASN A 77 10.38 -7.93 -0.98
CA ASN A 77 9.00 -8.37 -1.18
C ASN A 77 8.32 -8.55 0.19
N LEU A 78 6.98 -8.45 0.27
CA LEU A 78 6.29 -8.48 1.57
C LEU A 78 6.50 -9.79 2.34
N GLN A 79 6.64 -10.93 1.66
CA GLN A 79 6.88 -12.22 2.33
C GLN A 79 8.25 -12.28 3.00
N GLU A 80 9.29 -11.81 2.30
CA GLU A 80 10.64 -11.70 2.82
C GLU A 80 10.68 -10.71 3.99
N PHE A 81 10.05 -9.54 3.82
CA PHE A 81 9.95 -8.53 4.86
C PHE A 81 9.24 -9.05 6.11
N TYR A 82 8.14 -9.78 5.93
CA TYR A 82 7.42 -10.40 7.01
C TYR A 82 8.31 -11.38 7.78
N ASN A 83 8.94 -12.32 7.08
CA ASN A 83 9.75 -13.37 7.70
C ASN A 83 11.01 -12.82 8.39
N ASN A 84 11.68 -11.84 7.79
CA ASN A 84 12.99 -11.37 8.24
C ASN A 84 12.93 -10.14 9.15
N THR A 85 11.86 -9.34 9.06
CA THR A 85 11.70 -8.12 9.86
C THR A 85 10.56 -8.25 10.86
N ILE A 86 9.37 -8.66 10.42
CA ILE A 86 8.17 -8.62 11.27
C ILE A 86 8.11 -9.79 12.24
N THR A 87 8.33 -11.02 11.79
CA THR A 87 8.29 -12.21 12.65
C THR A 87 9.25 -12.11 13.85
N PRO A 88 10.52 -11.66 13.69
CA PRO A 88 11.41 -11.45 14.84
C PRO A 88 10.87 -10.41 15.84
N ILE A 89 10.23 -9.34 15.36
CA ILE A 89 9.60 -8.32 16.22
C ILE A 89 8.42 -8.92 16.98
N VAL A 90 7.57 -9.72 16.30
CA VAL A 90 6.44 -10.44 16.92
C VAL A 90 6.96 -11.36 18.02
N ILE A 91 7.93 -12.24 17.74
CA ILE A 91 8.50 -13.17 18.73
C ILE A 91 9.02 -12.42 19.97
N LYS A 92 9.62 -11.24 19.77
CA LYS A 92 10.19 -10.44 20.86
C LYS A 92 9.14 -9.67 21.68
N ARG A 93 8.05 -9.21 21.05
CA ARG A 93 7.13 -8.19 21.64
C ARG A 93 5.70 -8.68 21.84
N ALA A 94 5.29 -9.69 21.08
CA ALA A 94 3.96 -10.27 21.11
C ALA A 94 4.02 -11.62 21.84
N ASN A 95 3.38 -11.67 23.01
CA ASN A 95 3.13 -12.90 23.75
C ASN A 95 1.65 -13.24 23.61
N GLY A 96 1.33 -14.49 23.30
CA GLY A 96 -0.03 -15.00 23.24
C GLY A 96 -0.57 -15.25 21.83
N GLN A 97 -1.85 -15.64 21.77
CA GLN A 97 -2.57 -15.89 20.52
C GLN A 97 -2.94 -14.56 19.84
N GLY A 98 -2.66 -14.47 18.54
CA GLY A 98 -2.95 -13.30 17.73
C GLY A 98 -2.33 -13.41 16.33
N GLY A 99 -2.49 -12.35 15.54
CA GLY A 99 -1.98 -12.26 14.18
C GLY A 99 -1.46 -10.87 13.86
N VAL A 100 -0.68 -10.79 12.79
CA VAL A 100 -0.22 -9.51 12.24
C VAL A 100 -1.27 -8.97 11.29
N VAL A 101 -1.55 -7.68 11.38
CA VAL A 101 -2.45 -6.94 10.49
C VAL A 101 -1.72 -5.70 9.99
N THR A 102 -1.60 -5.55 8.68
CA THR A 102 -1.02 -4.37 8.05
C THR A 102 -2.11 -3.36 7.76
N ARG A 103 -1.88 -2.10 8.12
CA ARG A 103 -2.77 -0.96 7.80
C ARG A 103 -1.96 0.18 7.24
N TYR A 104 -2.60 1.02 6.43
CA TYR A 104 -1.98 2.21 5.85
C TYR A 104 -2.65 3.49 6.36
N TYR A 105 -1.87 4.56 6.44
CA TYR A 105 -2.29 5.82 7.07
C TYR A 105 -1.80 7.03 6.29
N SER A 106 -2.50 8.17 6.43
CA SER A 106 -1.88 9.46 6.16
C SER A 106 -0.82 9.76 7.23
N GLU A 107 0.08 10.69 6.95
CA GLU A 107 1.05 11.13 7.97
C GLU A 107 0.35 11.71 9.21
N ASP A 108 -0.73 12.47 9.02
CA ASP A 108 -1.47 13.09 10.11
C ASP A 108 -2.24 12.06 10.94
N ASP A 109 -2.87 11.07 10.31
CA ASP A 109 -3.47 9.95 11.04
C ASP A 109 -2.40 9.24 11.87
N LEU A 110 -1.23 8.96 11.28
CA LEU A 110 -0.14 8.24 11.93
C LEU A 110 0.36 8.93 13.21
N LYS A 111 0.41 10.27 13.23
CA LYS A 111 0.77 11.05 14.43
C LYS A 111 -0.18 10.81 15.61
N SER A 112 -1.45 10.58 15.32
CA SER A 112 -2.49 10.33 16.34
C SER A 112 -2.49 8.89 16.88
N LEU A 113 -1.91 7.94 16.14
CA LEU A 113 -1.98 6.51 16.49
C LEU A 113 -1.18 6.17 17.76
N PRO A 114 -1.57 5.12 18.51
CA PRO A 114 -0.91 4.66 19.72
C PRO A 114 0.37 3.86 19.41
N LEU A 115 1.26 4.42 18.60
CA LEU A 115 2.56 3.82 18.28
C LEU A 115 3.44 3.78 19.53
N ARG A 116 4.27 2.72 19.63
CA ARG A 116 5.30 2.59 20.68
C ARG A 116 6.27 3.77 20.67
N VAL A 117 6.60 4.27 19.48
CA VAL A 117 7.48 5.42 19.27
C VAL A 117 6.72 6.47 18.48
N LYS A 118 6.69 7.70 19.00
CA LYS A 118 6.04 8.83 18.34
C LYS A 118 6.99 9.44 17.31
N ALA A 119 6.40 10.00 16.25
CA ALA A 119 7.13 10.74 15.24
C ALA A 119 7.81 11.97 15.85
N ASP A 120 9.05 12.23 15.43
CA ASP A 120 9.84 13.39 15.84
C ASP A 120 10.34 14.12 14.59
N GLU A 121 9.92 15.38 14.41
CA GLU A 121 10.19 16.16 13.20
C GLU A 121 11.68 16.42 12.98
N ASN A 122 12.49 16.53 14.04
CA ASN A 122 13.93 16.70 13.89
C ASN A 122 14.57 15.40 13.38
N LYS A 123 14.12 14.26 13.90
CA LYS A 123 14.60 12.94 13.44
C LYS A 123 14.12 12.60 12.03
N ILE A 124 12.91 13.04 11.66
CA ILE A 124 12.41 12.93 10.29
C ILE A 124 13.32 13.71 9.34
N LYS A 125 13.65 14.98 9.65
CA LYS A 125 14.58 15.78 8.83
C LYS A 125 15.98 15.17 8.71
N ILE A 126 16.49 14.56 9.78
CA ILE A 126 17.75 13.82 9.74
C ILE A 126 17.64 12.63 8.77
N ALA A 127 16.54 11.86 8.84
CA ALA A 127 16.29 10.76 7.93
C ALA A 127 16.11 11.21 6.48
N GLU A 128 15.37 12.30 6.23
CA GLU A 128 15.20 12.90 4.90
C GLU A 128 16.55 13.25 4.29
N LYS A 129 17.43 13.92 5.05
CA LYS A 129 18.79 14.25 4.59
C LYS A 129 19.62 13.00 4.29
N ALA A 130 19.54 11.98 5.14
CA ALA A 130 20.27 10.73 4.93
C ALA A 130 19.79 9.99 3.66
N ILE A 131 18.47 9.95 3.44
CA ILE A 131 17.85 9.35 2.25
C ILE A 131 18.23 10.11 0.98
N LEU A 132 18.13 11.45 0.99
CA LEU A 132 18.48 12.28 -0.17
C LEU A 132 19.97 12.22 -0.55
N ASN A 133 20.84 11.94 0.42
CA ASN A 133 22.27 11.74 0.17
C ASN A 133 22.61 10.33 -0.33
N ASN A 134 21.64 9.39 -0.30
CA ASN A 134 21.80 8.02 -0.75
C ASN A 134 21.05 7.80 -2.07
N LEU A 135 21.62 8.32 -3.15
CA LEU A 135 21.00 8.33 -4.47
C LEU A 135 20.73 6.92 -5.00
N ASP A 136 21.68 5.99 -4.83
CA ASP A 136 21.52 4.59 -5.27
C ASP A 136 20.30 3.92 -4.63
N PHE A 137 20.05 4.19 -3.34
CA PHE A 137 18.85 3.70 -2.66
C PHE A 137 17.59 4.32 -3.27
N LEU A 138 17.55 5.64 -3.44
CA LEU A 138 16.38 6.34 -3.98
C LEU A 138 16.05 5.94 -5.42
N GLU A 139 17.06 5.82 -6.28
CA GLU A 139 16.87 5.43 -7.68
C GLU A 139 16.36 3.99 -7.83
N SER A 140 16.63 3.13 -6.85
CA SER A 140 16.12 1.77 -6.82
C SER A 140 14.63 1.67 -6.47
N ILE A 141 14.01 2.75 -5.98
CA ILE A 141 12.60 2.77 -5.59
C ILE A 141 11.72 3.04 -6.82
N PRO A 142 10.71 2.19 -7.11
CA PRO A 142 9.78 2.45 -8.19
C PRO A 142 9.08 3.80 -8.04
N LYS A 143 8.91 4.53 -9.14
CA LYS A 143 8.17 5.80 -9.14
C LYS A 143 6.68 5.54 -9.25
N ARG A 144 5.87 6.38 -8.60
CA ARG A 144 4.42 6.38 -8.75
C ARG A 144 4.04 6.88 -10.13
N LEU A 145 3.13 6.15 -10.80
CA LEU A 145 2.59 6.58 -12.09
C LEU A 145 1.65 7.78 -11.94
N ASN A 146 0.81 7.78 -10.89
CA ASN A 146 -0.03 8.92 -10.52
C ASN A 146 0.34 9.49 -9.14
N PRO A 147 1.35 10.38 -9.05
CA PRO A 147 1.80 10.96 -7.79
C PRO A 147 0.88 12.06 -7.24
N LYS A 148 -0.01 12.64 -8.07
CA LYS A 148 -0.92 13.73 -7.64
C LYS A 148 -1.99 13.26 -6.67
N ILE A 149 -2.41 12.00 -6.78
CA ILE A 149 -3.27 11.37 -5.80
C ILE A 149 -2.45 11.04 -4.54
N PRO A 150 -2.82 11.51 -3.34
CA PRO A 150 -2.15 11.09 -2.11
C PRO A 150 -2.22 9.58 -1.91
N ALA A 151 -1.10 8.95 -1.55
CA ALA A 151 -0.99 7.48 -1.48
C ALA A 151 -2.05 6.85 -0.58
N HIS A 152 -2.27 7.41 0.61
CA HIS A 152 -3.24 6.88 1.57
C HIS A 152 -4.69 6.88 1.00
N LEU A 153 -5.02 7.81 0.11
CA LEU A 153 -6.31 7.79 -0.61
C LEU A 153 -6.31 6.74 -1.71
N ALA A 154 -5.22 6.62 -2.49
CA ALA A 154 -5.07 5.53 -3.45
C ALA A 154 -5.18 4.14 -2.78
N GLY A 155 -4.65 3.98 -1.57
CA GLY A 155 -4.85 2.78 -0.75
C GLY A 155 -6.33 2.49 -0.48
N LYS A 156 -7.13 3.50 -0.06
CA LYS A 156 -8.57 3.33 0.19
C LYS A 156 -9.33 2.84 -1.05
N PHE A 157 -9.00 3.38 -2.22
CA PHE A 157 -9.59 2.91 -3.47
C PHE A 157 -9.09 1.52 -3.87
N SER A 158 -7.82 1.22 -3.66
CA SER A 158 -7.26 -0.11 -3.97
C SER A 158 -7.90 -1.23 -3.16
N PHE A 159 -8.13 -0.99 -1.87
CA PHE A 159 -8.57 -2.01 -0.90
C PHE A 159 -10.05 -1.85 -0.49
N GLY A 160 -10.92 -1.50 -1.43
CA GLY A 160 -12.37 -1.61 -1.20
C GLY A 160 -13.25 -0.68 -2.02
N TRP A 161 -12.73 0.44 -2.54
CA TRP A 161 -13.52 1.40 -3.32
C TRP A 161 -13.18 1.45 -4.81
N CYS A 162 -12.41 0.49 -5.33
CA CYS A 162 -11.90 0.51 -6.70
C CYS A 162 -13.01 0.61 -7.75
N MET A 163 -14.12 -0.09 -7.54
CA MET A 163 -15.32 0.02 -8.39
C MET A 163 -15.90 1.45 -8.40
N VAL A 164 -15.85 2.16 -7.27
CA VAL A 164 -16.38 3.53 -7.17
C VAL A 164 -15.47 4.51 -7.91
N PHE A 165 -14.15 4.35 -7.79
CA PHE A 165 -13.19 5.14 -8.56
C PHE A 165 -13.39 4.94 -10.06
N ALA A 166 -13.45 3.67 -10.48
CA ALA A 166 -13.61 3.32 -11.89
C ALA A 166 -14.94 3.82 -12.47
N HIS A 167 -16.02 3.75 -11.68
CA HIS A 167 -17.32 4.29 -12.07
C HIS A 167 -17.29 5.82 -12.20
N ALA A 168 -16.70 6.55 -11.25
CA ALA A 168 -16.54 8.00 -11.34
C ALA A 168 -15.73 8.40 -12.59
N LYS A 169 -14.66 7.67 -12.89
CA LYS A 169 -13.83 7.91 -14.06
C LYS A 169 -14.57 7.57 -15.37
N GLN A 170 -15.35 6.49 -15.39
CA GLN A 170 -16.23 6.18 -16.52
C GLN A 170 -17.22 7.32 -16.79
N GLU A 171 -17.83 7.87 -15.76
CA GLU A 171 -18.79 8.98 -15.90
C GLU A 171 -18.13 10.25 -16.42
N LEU A 172 -16.95 10.59 -15.92
CA LEU A 172 -16.22 11.82 -16.27
C LEU A 172 -15.51 11.74 -17.63
N GLU A 173 -14.83 10.62 -17.91
CA GLU A 173 -13.93 10.46 -19.06
C GLU A 173 -14.48 9.53 -20.14
N LYS A 174 -15.65 8.91 -19.90
CA LYS A 174 -16.32 7.98 -20.82
C LYS A 174 -15.48 6.73 -21.17
N LEU A 175 -14.57 6.35 -20.27
CA LEU A 175 -13.79 5.12 -20.37
C LEU A 175 -14.56 3.93 -19.80
N PRO A 176 -14.62 2.76 -20.48
CA PRO A 176 -15.31 1.59 -19.97
C PRO A 176 -14.68 1.08 -18.67
N ALA A 177 -15.47 0.97 -17.61
CA ALA A 177 -15.06 0.32 -16.37
C ALA A 177 -15.35 -1.18 -16.42
N MET A 178 -14.38 -2.00 -16.04
CA MET A 178 -14.47 -3.46 -16.08
C MET A 178 -13.92 -4.07 -14.80
N SER A 179 -14.64 -5.06 -14.27
CA SER A 179 -14.15 -5.89 -13.16
C SER A 179 -13.16 -6.91 -13.71
N ILE A 180 -12.05 -7.10 -13.00
CA ILE A 180 -11.13 -8.22 -13.15
C ILE A 180 -11.69 -9.38 -12.33
N ILE A 181 -12.02 -10.47 -13.03
CA ILE A 181 -12.49 -11.72 -12.42
C ILE A 181 -11.34 -12.73 -12.48
N ALA A 182 -10.71 -12.98 -11.33
CA ALA A 182 -9.61 -13.93 -11.22
C ALA A 182 -10.12 -15.37 -11.32
N THR A 183 -9.57 -16.13 -12.27
CA THR A 183 -9.83 -17.56 -12.47
C THR A 183 -8.64 -18.42 -12.06
N LYS A 184 -7.46 -17.81 -11.91
CA LYS A 184 -6.28 -18.42 -11.31
C LYS A 184 -5.37 -17.35 -10.73
N TYR A 185 -4.86 -17.58 -9.53
CA TYR A 185 -3.78 -16.81 -8.93
C TYR A 185 -2.44 -17.51 -9.11
N THR A 186 -1.34 -16.78 -8.94
CA THR A 186 0.01 -17.37 -8.84
C THR A 186 0.14 -18.24 -7.59
N GLU A 187 1.20 -19.03 -7.50
CA GLU A 187 1.41 -19.95 -6.38
C GLU A 187 1.50 -19.21 -5.04
N GLU A 188 2.12 -18.03 -5.02
CA GLU A 188 2.24 -17.21 -3.82
C GLU A 188 0.87 -16.71 -3.30
N PHE A 189 -0.15 -16.67 -4.17
CA PHE A 189 -1.49 -16.20 -3.89
C PHE A 189 -2.54 -17.33 -3.94
N SER A 190 -2.10 -18.60 -3.90
CA SER A 190 -2.99 -19.75 -4.09
C SER A 190 -4.09 -19.90 -3.01
N GLY A 191 -3.93 -19.25 -1.87
CA GLY A 191 -4.93 -19.20 -0.79
C GLY A 191 -6.07 -18.19 -1.00
N THR A 192 -5.98 -17.33 -2.01
CA THR A 192 -6.99 -16.30 -2.29
C THR A 192 -8.20 -16.91 -3.01
N PRO A 193 -9.45 -16.61 -2.58
CA PRO A 193 -10.64 -17.05 -3.28
C PRO A 193 -10.72 -16.51 -4.71
N LEU A 194 -11.12 -17.37 -5.66
CA LEU A 194 -11.41 -16.97 -7.04
C LEU A 194 -12.63 -16.05 -7.13
N GLY A 195 -12.72 -15.27 -8.21
CA GLY A 195 -13.83 -14.35 -8.48
C GLY A 195 -13.39 -12.90 -8.60
N TYR A 196 -14.28 -11.97 -8.23
CA TYR A 196 -14.00 -10.54 -8.29
C TYR A 196 -12.73 -10.17 -7.52
N CYS A 197 -11.79 -9.52 -8.20
CA CYS A 197 -10.51 -9.11 -7.64
C CYS A 197 -10.40 -7.58 -7.53
N HIS A 198 -10.56 -6.88 -8.65
CA HIS A 198 -10.38 -5.43 -8.74
C HIS A 198 -11.21 -4.85 -9.89
N THR A 199 -11.34 -3.53 -9.99
CA THR A 199 -11.99 -2.85 -11.13
C THR A 199 -11.03 -1.83 -11.73
N VAL A 200 -10.95 -1.79 -13.06
CA VAL A 200 -10.12 -0.86 -13.83
C VAL A 200 -10.94 -0.16 -14.92
N ASN A 201 -10.48 0.99 -15.40
CA ASN A 201 -10.95 1.54 -16.67
C ASN A 201 -10.04 1.07 -17.80
N ILE A 202 -10.61 0.63 -18.92
CA ILE A 202 -9.85 0.18 -20.09
C ILE A 202 -9.75 1.29 -21.12
N HIS A 203 -8.52 1.60 -21.54
CA HIS A 203 -8.24 2.59 -22.56
C HIS A 203 -8.31 2.01 -23.97
N PRO A 204 -8.50 2.85 -25.02
CA PRO A 204 -8.52 2.39 -26.41
C PRO A 204 -7.25 1.67 -26.88
N ASP A 205 -6.10 1.95 -26.24
CA ASP A 205 -4.82 1.29 -26.50
C ASP A 205 -4.65 -0.04 -25.75
N GLY A 206 -5.66 -0.48 -25.00
CA GLY A 206 -5.66 -1.73 -24.25
C GLY A 206 -5.00 -1.65 -22.87
N GLU A 207 -4.52 -0.47 -22.47
CA GLU A 207 -4.01 -0.27 -21.11
C GLU A 207 -5.15 -0.18 -20.08
N GLY A 208 -4.84 -0.60 -18.86
CA GLY A 208 -5.73 -0.47 -17.72
C GLY A 208 -5.36 0.75 -16.90
N GLU A 209 -6.36 1.41 -16.31
CA GLU A 209 -6.14 2.48 -15.34
C GLU A 209 -6.92 2.18 -14.06
N ASP A 210 -6.19 2.20 -12.94
CA ASP A 210 -6.73 2.25 -11.59
C ASP A 210 -6.28 3.55 -10.91
N VAL A 211 -6.51 3.66 -9.60
CA VAL A 211 -6.15 4.86 -8.83
C VAL A 211 -4.64 5.15 -8.80
N TRP A 212 -3.79 4.18 -9.14
CA TRP A 212 -2.35 4.37 -9.20
C TRP A 212 -1.86 4.89 -10.54
N GLY A 213 -2.71 4.88 -11.58
CA GLY A 213 -2.45 5.42 -12.90
C GLY A 213 -2.60 4.41 -14.03
N LYS A 214 -2.58 4.94 -15.25
CA LYS A 214 -2.66 4.17 -16.49
C LYS A 214 -1.37 3.40 -16.76
N GLN A 215 -1.50 2.11 -17.10
CA GLN A 215 -0.37 1.22 -17.38
C GLN A 215 -0.82 -0.07 -18.10
N PRO A 216 0.12 -0.90 -18.57
CA PRO A 216 -0.22 -2.23 -19.07
C PRO A 216 -1.02 -3.04 -18.05
N LEU A 217 -2.15 -3.62 -18.47
CA LEU A 217 -3.07 -4.34 -17.58
C LEU A 217 -2.36 -5.47 -16.80
N ILE A 218 -1.36 -6.10 -17.40
CA ILE A 218 -0.53 -7.13 -16.76
C ILE A 218 0.16 -6.64 -15.48
N ASN A 219 0.56 -5.37 -15.42
CA ASN A 219 1.20 -4.80 -14.25
C ASN A 219 0.18 -4.63 -13.11
N ILE A 220 -1.07 -4.26 -13.42
CA ILE A 220 -2.15 -4.20 -12.43
C ILE A 220 -2.46 -5.61 -11.92
N LEU A 221 -2.59 -6.60 -12.81
CA LEU A 221 -2.85 -7.99 -12.44
C LEU A 221 -1.77 -8.58 -11.53
N ALA A 222 -0.49 -8.27 -11.81
CA ALA A 222 0.63 -8.73 -11.01
C ALA A 222 0.58 -8.25 -9.55
N ARG A 223 0.02 -7.05 -9.28
CA ARG A 223 -0.14 -6.53 -7.90
C ARG A 223 -1.04 -7.42 -7.05
N TYR A 224 -2.01 -8.06 -7.69
CA TYR A 224 -3.00 -8.93 -7.06
C TYR A 224 -2.68 -10.42 -7.25
N GLY A 225 -1.52 -10.76 -7.84
CA GLY A 225 -1.12 -12.14 -8.10
C GLY A 225 -2.02 -12.88 -9.10
N VAL A 226 -2.71 -12.18 -9.99
CA VAL A 226 -3.67 -12.79 -10.92
C VAL A 226 -2.93 -13.36 -12.15
N ASP A 227 -2.97 -14.68 -12.32
CA ASP A 227 -2.34 -15.41 -13.44
C ASP A 227 -3.31 -15.57 -14.63
N LYS A 228 -4.58 -15.89 -14.34
CA LYS A 228 -5.64 -15.99 -15.37
C LYS A 228 -6.88 -15.22 -14.93
N TYR A 229 -7.49 -14.52 -15.88
CA TYR A 229 -8.62 -13.65 -15.61
C TYR A 229 -9.57 -13.53 -16.80
N SER A 230 -10.76 -13.02 -16.52
CA SER A 230 -11.64 -12.39 -17.50
C SER A 230 -11.97 -10.97 -17.06
N LEU A 231 -12.42 -10.15 -18.02
CA LEU A 231 -12.95 -8.80 -17.76
C LEU A 231 -14.46 -8.81 -17.90
N SER A 232 -15.16 -8.14 -17.00
CA SER A 232 -16.63 -8.14 -16.96
C SER A 232 -17.18 -6.76 -16.62
N THR A 233 -17.86 -6.15 -17.58
CA THR A 233 -18.66 -4.92 -17.37
C THR A 233 -19.90 -5.23 -16.53
N GLU A 234 -20.50 -6.40 -16.72
CA GLU A 234 -21.70 -6.81 -15.97
C GLU A 234 -21.41 -6.93 -14.47
N ASP A 235 -20.31 -7.58 -14.10
CA ASP A 235 -19.89 -7.68 -12.69
C ASP A 235 -19.54 -6.31 -12.11
N HIS A 236 -18.98 -5.40 -12.91
CA HIS A 236 -18.74 -4.02 -12.47
C HIS A 236 -20.05 -3.31 -12.11
N LEU A 237 -21.03 -3.34 -13.00
CA LEU A 237 -22.35 -2.73 -12.79
C LEU A 237 -23.04 -3.34 -11.57
N LYS A 238 -23.10 -4.67 -11.50
CA LYS A 238 -23.71 -5.41 -10.39
C LYS A 238 -23.08 -5.08 -9.04
N ASN A 239 -21.75 -5.01 -8.97
CA ASN A 239 -21.05 -4.68 -7.72
C ASN A 239 -21.27 -3.23 -7.31
N THR A 240 -21.28 -2.31 -8.28
CA THR A 240 -21.55 -0.88 -8.07
C THR A 240 -22.97 -0.67 -7.55
N GLU A 241 -23.98 -1.24 -8.22
CA GLU A 241 -25.39 -1.17 -7.81
C GLU A 241 -25.60 -1.77 -6.40
N ARG A 242 -24.96 -2.90 -6.12
CA ARG A 242 -25.01 -3.53 -4.79
C ARG A 242 -24.45 -2.59 -3.72
N LEU A 243 -23.34 -1.90 -3.98
CA LEU A 243 -22.75 -0.95 -3.05
C LEU A 243 -23.64 0.28 -2.85
N MET A 244 -24.21 0.83 -3.94
CA MET A 244 -25.17 1.93 -3.88
C MET A 244 -26.41 1.58 -3.05
N LYS A 245 -26.91 0.34 -3.18
CA LYS A 245 -28.09 -0.13 -2.44
C LYS A 245 -27.79 -0.43 -0.97
N ASN A 246 -26.69 -1.12 -0.69
CA ASN A 246 -26.38 -1.62 0.66
C ASN A 246 -25.68 -0.59 1.54
N SER A 247 -25.01 0.40 0.95
CA SER A 247 -24.25 1.42 1.67
C SER A 247 -24.23 2.76 0.93
N PRO A 248 -25.40 3.39 0.70
CA PRO A 248 -25.55 4.57 -0.15
C PRO A 248 -24.68 5.75 0.28
N GLU A 249 -24.58 6.02 1.59
CA GLU A 249 -23.77 7.13 2.11
C GLU A 249 -22.27 6.90 1.91
N LYS A 250 -21.80 5.66 2.14
CA LYS A 250 -20.41 5.27 1.90
C LYS A 250 -20.06 5.37 0.42
N TYR A 251 -20.97 4.93 -0.45
CA TYR A 251 -20.83 5.07 -1.89
C TYR A 251 -20.73 6.55 -2.28
N LYS A 252 -21.68 7.38 -1.86
CA LYS A 252 -21.74 8.80 -2.20
C LYS A 252 -20.48 9.55 -1.76
N TYR A 253 -20.00 9.28 -0.54
CA TYR A 253 -18.75 9.84 -0.05
C TYR A 253 -17.55 9.43 -0.92
N ALA A 254 -17.38 8.13 -1.17
CA ALA A 254 -16.27 7.62 -1.97
C ALA A 254 -16.34 8.13 -3.43
N TYR A 255 -17.54 8.28 -3.98
CA TYR A 255 -17.75 8.81 -5.34
C TYR A 255 -17.34 10.27 -5.45
N ASN A 256 -17.80 11.13 -4.52
CA ASN A 256 -17.41 12.54 -4.52
C ASN A 256 -15.89 12.70 -4.36
N LEU A 257 -15.30 11.92 -3.45
CA LEU A 257 -13.86 11.91 -3.27
C LEU A 257 -13.11 11.47 -4.55
N ALA A 258 -13.60 10.43 -5.24
CA ALA A 258 -13.03 10.00 -6.51
C ALA A 258 -13.14 11.08 -7.59
N VAL A 259 -14.30 11.74 -7.73
CA VAL A 259 -14.51 12.84 -8.69
C VAL A 259 -13.53 13.98 -8.43
N ASP A 260 -13.38 14.40 -7.17
CA ASP A 260 -12.46 15.46 -6.79
C ASP A 260 -11.01 15.08 -7.09
N MET A 261 -10.63 13.83 -6.83
CA MET A 261 -9.29 13.33 -7.13
C MET A 261 -9.02 13.27 -8.63
N ILE A 262 -9.96 12.75 -9.43
CA ILE A 262 -9.81 12.63 -10.89
C ILE A 262 -9.64 14.01 -11.54
N ARG A 263 -10.50 14.97 -11.16
CA ARG A 263 -10.46 16.34 -11.72
C ARG A 263 -9.19 17.11 -11.38
N ASN A 264 -8.55 16.79 -10.25
CA ASN A 264 -7.34 17.46 -9.78
C ASN A 264 -6.06 16.63 -10.03
N SER A 265 -6.17 15.48 -10.70
CA SER A 265 -5.04 14.60 -11.06
C SER A 265 -4.40 14.93 -12.40
#